data_AF-A0A0F2NYK1-F1
#
_entry.id   AF-A0A0F2NYK1-F1
#
_cell.length_a   1.000
_cell.length_b   1.000
_cell.length_c   1.000
_cell.angle_alpha   90.00
_cell.angle_beta   90.00
_cell.angle_gamma   90.00
#
_symmetry.space_group_name_H-M   'P 1'
#
loop_
_entity.id
_entity.type
_entity.pdbx_description
1 polymer ?
#
loop_
_entity_poly.entity_id
_entity_poly.type
_entity_poly.pdbx_seq_one_letter_code
_entity_poly.pdbx_strand_id
1 'polypeptide(L)'
;MDNANDPNIWFDKEGNCNYCNDDYTYIQSESNVNIKKPESLTRLITKIKEDGATKKYDCVVGVSGGLDSAYLVYKLVKLGVRPIAVHFDNGWNSEAATQNIETLLKKLNVDLYTYVCDWEEFKDLQMSFLKAGVVDIELVTDHAISATMYDAAKKFNTKYIFQGHNQSSEFILPEAWIHWKNDALNIKSIHKKYGSVSLKTLPLLTFFKEYYHLKYRKTNYIYLLDYIDYNKKEAELILKEEFGWKNYGAKHNESIFTRFYQNYILPKKFNIDKRKAHLSSLICSNQITREEALEELKTRCWETDETKQDKAYVLKKLGVSETIFDAWMEETPVSHLDFASYLTRHNQIITALKKLIGKR
;
A
#
# COMPACT_ATOMS: atom_id res chain seq x y z
N MET A 1 -19.28 4.80 0.33
CA MET A 1 -19.27 3.53 1.12
C MET A 1 -20.69 3.01 1.31
N ASP A 2 -20.87 1.70 1.52
CA ASP A 2 -22.15 1.06 1.92
C ASP A 2 -21.93 0.07 3.08
N ASN A 3 -23.01 -0.43 3.67
CA ASN A 3 -22.97 -1.36 4.82
C ASN A 3 -22.98 -2.84 4.46
N ALA A 4 -22.73 -3.18 3.21
CA ALA A 4 -22.84 -4.57 2.76
C ALA A 4 -21.76 -5.47 3.38
N ASN A 5 -20.52 -4.97 3.54
CA ASN A 5 -19.35 -5.78 3.90
C ASN A 5 -18.42 -5.09 4.89
N ASP A 6 -19.02 -4.27 5.74
CA ASP A 6 -18.30 -3.62 6.82
C ASP A 6 -19.20 -3.57 8.05
N PRO A 7 -18.94 -4.40 9.08
CA PRO A 7 -19.77 -4.43 10.28
C PRO A 7 -19.63 -3.17 11.14
N ASN A 8 -18.60 -2.36 10.89
CA ASN A 8 -18.28 -1.18 11.70
C ASN A 8 -18.83 0.11 11.09
N ILE A 9 -19.39 0.06 9.87
CA ILE A 9 -19.90 1.25 9.21
C ILE A 9 -21.27 1.65 9.76
N TRP A 10 -21.43 2.95 9.99
CA TRP A 10 -22.71 3.57 10.32
C TRP A 10 -22.84 4.90 9.59
N PHE A 11 -24.09 5.34 9.42
CA PHE A 11 -24.42 6.58 8.73
C PHE A 11 -25.09 7.56 9.68
N ASP A 12 -24.73 8.84 9.57
CA ASP A 12 -25.41 9.91 10.29
C ASP A 12 -26.73 10.31 9.59
N LYS A 13 -27.39 11.33 10.14
CA LYS A 13 -28.67 11.85 9.62
C LYS A 13 -28.55 12.53 8.26
N GLU A 14 -27.35 12.96 7.88
CA GLU A 14 -27.05 13.60 6.59
C GLU A 14 -26.67 12.55 5.52
N GLY A 15 -26.52 11.29 5.92
CA GLY A 15 -26.16 10.19 5.04
C GLY A 15 -24.65 10.05 4.82
N ASN A 16 -23.81 10.71 5.63
CA ASN A 16 -22.37 10.50 5.63
C ASN A 16 -22.02 9.27 6.47
N CYS A 17 -21.08 8.46 5.97
CA CYS A 17 -20.57 7.34 6.76
C CYS A 17 -19.51 7.81 7.76
N ASN A 18 -19.33 7.04 8.84
CA ASN A 18 -18.33 7.33 9.86
C ASN A 18 -16.92 7.54 9.31
N TYR A 19 -16.49 6.78 8.30
CA TYR A 19 -15.17 6.99 7.69
C TYR A 19 -15.04 8.31 6.94
N CYS A 20 -16.12 8.75 6.27
CA CYS A 20 -16.14 10.08 5.66
C CYS A 20 -16.08 11.17 6.74
N ASN A 21 -16.79 10.98 7.86
CA ASN A 21 -16.76 11.91 8.98
C ASN A 21 -15.38 11.96 9.65
N ASP A 22 -14.70 10.82 9.79
CA ASP A 22 -13.32 10.75 10.27
C ASP A 22 -12.37 11.49 9.32
N ASP A 23 -12.54 11.32 7.99
CA ASP A 23 -11.76 12.05 6.99
C ASP A 23 -12.00 13.56 7.06
N TYR A 24 -13.26 14.01 7.10
CA TYR A 24 -13.61 15.43 7.28
C TYR A 24 -13.02 16.01 8.56
N THR A 25 -13.09 15.26 9.67
CA THR A 25 -12.50 15.67 10.96
C THR A 25 -10.98 15.78 10.86
N TYR A 26 -10.33 14.81 10.22
CA TYR A 26 -8.88 14.84 10.02
C TYR A 26 -8.47 16.01 9.10
N ILE A 27 -9.19 16.26 8.01
CA ILE A 27 -8.94 17.39 7.08
C ILE A 27 -8.91 18.71 7.86
N GLN A 28 -9.86 18.89 8.78
CA GLN A 28 -9.99 20.08 9.62
C GLN A 28 -9.07 20.08 10.84
N SER A 29 -8.38 18.98 11.14
CA SER A 29 -7.53 18.89 12.32
C SER A 29 -6.36 19.88 12.25
N GLU A 30 -5.97 20.42 13.41
CA GLU A 30 -4.81 21.31 13.50
C GLU A 30 -3.54 20.68 12.93
N SER A 31 -3.40 19.37 13.08
CA SER A 31 -2.25 18.63 12.57
C SER A 31 -2.15 18.72 11.04
N ASN A 32 -3.25 18.48 10.33
CA ASN A 32 -3.30 18.54 8.88
C ASN A 32 -3.16 19.98 8.37
N VAL A 33 -3.87 20.93 9.00
CA VAL A 33 -3.78 22.36 8.68
C VAL A 33 -2.33 22.85 8.84
N ASN A 34 -1.65 22.44 9.90
CA ASN A 34 -0.26 22.82 10.14
C ASN A 34 0.71 22.17 9.14
N ILE A 35 0.48 20.92 8.73
CA ILE A 35 1.31 20.22 7.73
C ILE A 35 1.23 20.92 6.36
N LYS A 36 0.04 21.40 5.98
CA LYS A 36 -0.18 22.12 4.70
C LYS A 36 0.37 23.55 4.65
N LYS A 37 0.89 24.08 5.76
CA LYS A 37 1.54 25.40 5.77
C LYS A 37 2.85 25.38 4.98
N PRO A 38 3.14 26.35 4.09
CA PRO A 38 4.39 26.41 3.32
C PRO A 38 5.66 26.33 4.18
N GLU A 39 5.62 26.87 5.40
CA GLU A 39 6.72 26.83 6.36
C GLU A 39 7.00 25.41 6.86
N SER A 40 5.98 24.54 6.94
CA SER A 40 6.14 23.15 7.35
C SER A 40 6.88 22.34 6.31
N LEU A 41 6.53 22.49 5.04
CA LEU A 41 7.27 21.90 3.92
C LEU A 41 8.71 22.42 3.90
N THR A 42 8.89 23.74 3.97
CA THR A 42 10.22 24.36 3.95
C THR A 42 11.11 23.83 5.08
N ARG A 43 10.60 23.79 6.32
CA ARG A 43 11.32 23.26 7.48
C ARG A 43 11.71 21.80 7.29
N LEU A 44 10.79 20.97 6.77
CA LEU A 44 11.05 19.56 6.50
C LEU A 44 12.18 19.39 5.47
N ILE A 45 12.09 20.07 4.33
CA ILE A 45 13.07 19.97 3.25
C ILE A 45 14.44 20.48 3.69
N THR A 46 14.51 21.62 4.39
CA THR A 46 15.76 22.15 4.95
C THR A 46 16.41 21.13 5.88
N LYS A 47 15.65 20.57 6.83
CA LYS A 47 16.15 19.58 7.78
C LYS A 47 16.72 18.32 7.09
N ILE A 48 16.06 17.88 6.02
CA ILE A 48 16.48 16.71 5.23
C ILE A 48 17.80 16.98 4.52
N LYS A 49 17.92 18.15 3.87
CA LYS A 49 19.14 18.54 3.14
C LYS A 49 20.31 18.76 4.08
N GLU A 50 20.09 19.33 5.26
CA GLU A 50 21.11 19.47 6.31
C GLU A 50 21.64 18.10 6.78
N ASP A 51 20.74 17.16 7.07
CA ASP A 51 21.13 15.79 7.48
C ASP A 51 21.81 14.98 6.35
N GLY A 52 21.60 15.39 5.11
CA GLY A 52 22.13 14.78 3.90
C GLY A 52 23.36 15.46 3.32
N ALA A 53 23.81 16.60 3.87
CA ALA A 53 24.82 17.46 3.26
C ALA A 53 26.13 16.74 2.88
N THR A 54 26.55 15.76 3.68
CA THR A 54 27.77 14.96 3.46
C THR A 54 27.53 13.63 2.75
N LYS A 55 26.30 13.37 2.31
CA LYS A 55 25.86 12.10 1.71
C LYS A 55 25.57 12.27 0.23
N LYS A 56 25.60 11.15 -0.50
CA LYS A 56 25.16 11.10 -1.90
C LYS A 56 23.65 11.31 -2.03
N TYR A 57 22.87 10.74 -1.11
CA TYR A 57 21.41 10.81 -1.11
C TYR A 57 20.90 11.39 0.20
N ASP A 58 19.86 12.20 0.08
CA ASP A 58 19.16 12.81 1.21
C ASP A 58 18.08 11.87 1.77
N CYS A 59 17.41 11.11 0.90
CA CYS A 59 16.31 10.22 1.25
C CYS A 59 16.19 8.99 0.32
N VAL A 60 15.43 8.01 0.77
CA VAL A 60 14.89 6.91 -0.05
C VAL A 60 13.48 7.29 -0.47
N VAL A 61 13.09 7.00 -1.71
CA VAL A 61 11.72 7.14 -2.20
C VAL A 61 11.25 5.85 -2.87
N GLY A 62 10.12 5.30 -2.42
CA GLY A 62 9.50 4.13 -3.05
C GLY A 62 8.86 4.48 -4.39
N VAL A 63 9.13 3.70 -5.42
CA VAL A 63 8.53 3.87 -6.76
C VAL A 63 7.82 2.60 -7.22
N SER A 64 6.61 2.74 -7.74
CA SER A 64 5.81 1.65 -8.31
C SER A 64 5.53 1.80 -9.81
N GLY A 65 5.89 2.95 -10.40
CA GLY A 65 5.43 3.35 -11.73
C GLY A 65 4.05 4.01 -11.73
N GLY A 66 3.41 4.02 -10.55
CA GLY A 66 2.14 4.67 -10.32
C GLY A 66 2.19 6.18 -10.26
N LEU A 67 1.05 6.82 -10.54
CA LEU A 67 0.91 8.29 -10.61
C LEU A 67 1.46 8.98 -9.35
N ASP A 68 0.97 8.59 -8.18
CA ASP A 68 1.30 9.23 -6.90
C ASP A 68 2.81 9.12 -6.61
N SER A 69 3.40 7.94 -6.83
CA SER A 69 4.84 7.72 -6.63
C SER A 69 5.71 8.47 -7.64
N ALA A 70 5.27 8.56 -8.91
CA ALA A 70 5.97 9.30 -9.95
C ALA A 70 5.98 10.81 -9.64
N TYR A 71 4.83 11.35 -9.24
CA TYR A 71 4.69 12.76 -8.90
C TYR A 71 5.49 13.13 -7.66
N LEU A 72 5.54 12.23 -6.67
CA LEU A 72 6.37 12.37 -5.48
C LEU A 72 7.86 12.53 -5.84
N VAL A 73 8.41 11.69 -6.72
CA VAL A 73 9.81 11.82 -7.16
C VAL A 73 10.04 13.16 -7.86
N TYR A 74 9.14 13.53 -8.78
CA TYR A 74 9.19 14.84 -9.46
C TYR A 74 9.25 16.00 -8.46
N LYS A 75 8.36 16.01 -7.46
CA LYS A 75 8.33 17.07 -6.44
C LYS A 75 9.59 17.09 -5.59
N LEU A 76 10.10 15.95 -5.16
CA LEU A 76 11.36 15.88 -4.40
C LEU A 76 12.52 16.50 -5.18
N VAL A 77 12.68 16.15 -6.45
CA VAL A 77 13.73 16.71 -7.31
C VAL A 77 13.52 18.22 -7.52
N LYS A 78 12.29 18.67 -7.75
CA LYS A 78 11.96 20.10 -7.90
C LYS A 78 12.25 20.92 -6.65
N LEU A 79 12.14 20.31 -5.46
CA LEU A 79 12.52 20.90 -4.16
C LEU A 79 14.04 20.83 -3.89
N GLY A 80 14.82 20.29 -4.83
CA GLY A 80 16.26 20.14 -4.74
C GLY A 80 16.70 19.11 -3.70
N VAL A 81 15.86 18.13 -3.39
CA VAL A 81 16.24 16.93 -2.63
C VAL A 81 16.89 15.94 -3.59
N ARG A 82 17.90 15.19 -3.12
CA ARG A 82 18.59 14.15 -3.89
C ARG A 82 18.11 12.76 -3.45
N PRO A 83 16.99 12.25 -3.99
CA PRO A 83 16.49 10.92 -3.64
C PRO A 83 17.32 9.81 -4.29
N ILE A 84 17.32 8.64 -3.66
CA ILE A 84 17.49 7.36 -4.36
C ILE A 84 16.13 6.68 -4.47
N ALA A 85 15.72 6.36 -5.70
CA ALA A 85 14.50 5.61 -5.95
C ALA A 85 14.71 4.14 -5.58
N VAL A 86 13.71 3.54 -4.95
CA VAL A 86 13.74 2.14 -4.54
C VAL A 86 12.49 1.45 -5.06
N HIS A 87 12.68 0.33 -5.74
CA HIS A 87 11.62 -0.49 -6.29
C HIS A 87 11.73 -1.91 -5.72
N PHE A 88 10.59 -2.48 -5.31
CA PHE A 88 10.50 -3.89 -4.94
C PHE A 88 9.80 -4.62 -6.08
N ASP A 89 10.55 -5.45 -6.79
CA ASP A 89 10.05 -6.25 -7.90
C ASP A 89 9.70 -7.66 -7.37
N ASN A 90 8.41 -7.93 -7.27
CA ASN A 90 7.87 -9.23 -6.88
C ASN A 90 7.43 -10.08 -8.08
N GLY A 91 7.77 -9.65 -9.28
CA GLY A 91 7.41 -10.30 -10.54
C GLY A 91 6.04 -9.89 -11.10
N TRP A 92 5.26 -9.02 -10.47
CA TRP A 92 3.90 -8.67 -10.93
C TRP A 92 3.77 -7.33 -11.65
N ASN A 93 4.87 -6.63 -11.87
CA ASN A 93 4.89 -5.35 -12.57
C ASN A 93 4.25 -5.46 -13.96
N SER A 94 3.39 -4.49 -14.27
CA SER A 94 2.96 -4.25 -15.65
C SER A 94 4.10 -3.64 -16.47
N GLU A 95 4.04 -3.83 -17.79
CA GLU A 95 4.99 -3.22 -18.72
C GLU A 95 4.95 -1.68 -18.64
N ALA A 96 3.74 -1.12 -18.52
CA ALA A 96 3.54 0.32 -18.37
C ALA A 96 4.19 0.86 -17.10
N ALA A 97 4.05 0.17 -15.96
CA ALA A 97 4.69 0.56 -14.71
C ALA A 97 6.22 0.58 -14.81
N THR A 98 6.80 -0.46 -15.40
CA THR A 98 8.25 -0.55 -15.63
C THR A 98 8.74 0.60 -16.50
N GLN A 99 8.06 0.85 -17.62
CA GLN A 99 8.40 1.95 -18.52
C GLN A 99 8.26 3.33 -17.84
N ASN A 100 7.22 3.54 -17.04
CA ASN A 100 7.00 4.78 -16.29
C ASN A 100 8.13 5.04 -15.29
N ILE A 101 8.59 4.01 -14.56
CA ILE A 101 9.75 4.12 -13.66
C ILE A 101 10.99 4.55 -14.46
N GLU A 102 11.33 3.80 -15.51
CA GLU A 102 12.57 4.03 -16.28
C GLU A 102 12.62 5.43 -16.91
N THR A 103 11.54 5.82 -17.58
CA THR A 103 11.46 7.10 -18.31
C THR A 103 11.53 8.30 -17.37
N LEU A 104 10.79 8.25 -16.25
CA LEU A 104 10.77 9.30 -15.23
C LEU A 104 12.15 9.45 -14.58
N LEU A 105 12.72 8.37 -14.06
CA LEU A 105 13.97 8.43 -13.30
C LEU A 105 15.15 8.83 -14.19
N LYS A 106 15.18 8.39 -15.45
CA LYS A 106 16.18 8.81 -16.42
C LYS A 106 16.12 10.31 -16.70
N LYS A 107 14.93 10.88 -16.91
CA LYS A 107 14.75 12.32 -17.16
C LYS A 107 15.08 13.17 -15.93
N LEU A 108 14.75 12.69 -14.74
CA LEU A 108 15.05 13.37 -13.47
C LEU A 108 16.49 13.13 -12.98
N ASN A 109 17.27 12.30 -13.66
CA ASN A 109 18.61 11.88 -13.25
C ASN A 109 18.64 11.33 -11.80
N VAL A 110 17.71 10.44 -11.49
CA VAL A 110 17.57 9.79 -10.18
C VAL A 110 18.03 8.34 -10.28
N ASP A 111 18.93 7.93 -9.38
CA ASP A 111 19.41 6.56 -9.30
C ASP A 111 18.28 5.61 -8.84
N LEU A 112 18.24 4.41 -9.41
CA LEU A 112 17.30 3.35 -9.05
C LEU A 112 18.00 2.18 -8.35
N TYR A 113 17.47 1.78 -7.19
CA TYR A 113 17.80 0.53 -6.52
C TYR A 113 16.60 -0.42 -6.57
N THR A 114 16.72 -1.51 -7.33
CA THR A 114 15.69 -2.54 -7.39
C THR A 114 16.07 -3.72 -6.49
N TYR A 115 15.17 -4.11 -5.60
CA TYR A 115 15.21 -5.41 -4.94
C TYR A 115 14.33 -6.36 -5.73
N VAL A 116 14.94 -7.35 -6.39
CA VAL A 116 14.22 -8.41 -7.11
C VAL A 116 14.00 -9.57 -6.15
N CYS A 117 12.75 -9.89 -5.87
CA CYS A 117 12.38 -10.99 -5.00
C CYS A 117 12.64 -12.34 -5.68
N ASP A 118 13.03 -13.36 -4.90
CA ASP A 118 12.97 -14.74 -5.40
C ASP A 118 11.51 -15.08 -5.72
N TRP A 119 11.27 -15.40 -6.99
CA TRP A 119 9.93 -15.63 -7.50
C TRP A 119 9.27 -16.86 -6.88
N GLU A 120 10.02 -17.94 -6.63
CA GLU A 120 9.45 -19.16 -6.06
C GLU A 120 9.09 -18.96 -4.59
N GLU A 121 9.91 -18.20 -3.83
CA GLU A 121 9.55 -17.78 -2.46
C GLU A 121 8.26 -16.94 -2.43
N PHE A 122 8.18 -15.91 -3.29
CA PHE A 122 7.02 -15.00 -3.29
C PHE A 122 5.74 -15.68 -3.76
N LYS A 123 5.85 -16.50 -4.82
CA LYS A 123 4.76 -17.33 -5.34
C LYS A 123 4.22 -18.29 -4.28
N ASP A 124 5.08 -19.04 -3.59
CA ASP A 124 4.65 -19.99 -2.54
C ASP A 124 3.99 -19.26 -1.36
N LEU A 125 4.46 -18.05 -1.03
CA LEU A 125 3.82 -17.19 -0.04
C LEU A 125 2.43 -16.70 -0.47
N GLN A 126 2.27 -16.17 -1.68
CA GLN A 126 0.95 -15.77 -2.18
C GLN A 126 -0.01 -16.96 -2.26
N MET A 127 0.47 -18.12 -2.72
CA MET A 127 -0.31 -19.36 -2.73
C MET A 127 -0.73 -19.80 -1.33
N SER A 128 0.13 -19.60 -0.32
CA SER A 128 -0.20 -19.88 1.07
C SER A 128 -1.35 -19.01 1.58
N PHE A 129 -1.40 -17.74 1.18
CA PHE A 129 -2.46 -16.81 1.55
C PHE A 129 -3.78 -17.12 0.81
N LEU A 130 -3.73 -17.47 -0.48
CA LEU A 130 -4.89 -17.94 -1.23
C LEU A 130 -5.53 -19.17 -0.57
N LYS A 131 -4.70 -20.17 -0.22
CA LYS A 131 -5.15 -21.40 0.49
C LYS A 131 -5.64 -21.12 1.91
N ALA A 132 -5.12 -20.09 2.56
CA ALA A 132 -5.57 -19.71 3.90
C ALA A 132 -6.97 -19.08 3.87
N GLY A 133 -7.39 -18.52 2.74
CA GLY A 133 -8.71 -17.88 2.59
C GLY A 133 -8.88 -16.61 3.41
N VAL A 134 -7.76 -15.99 3.84
CA VAL A 134 -7.77 -14.72 4.57
C VAL A 134 -7.92 -13.54 3.61
N VAL A 135 -8.55 -12.46 4.10
CA VAL A 135 -8.60 -11.19 3.36
C VAL A 135 -7.20 -10.59 3.24
N ASP A 136 -7.05 -9.52 2.48
CA ASP A 136 -5.82 -8.72 2.37
C ASP A 136 -4.56 -9.48 1.95
N ILE A 137 -4.63 -10.24 0.85
CA ILE A 137 -3.46 -10.99 0.32
C ILE A 137 -2.29 -10.05 -0.03
N GLU A 138 -2.58 -8.82 -0.46
CA GLU A 138 -1.56 -7.78 -0.75
C GLU A 138 -0.73 -7.36 0.48
N LEU A 139 -1.16 -7.74 1.69
CA LEU A 139 -0.34 -7.68 2.89
C LEU A 139 1.11 -8.12 2.65
N VAL A 140 1.32 -9.22 1.90
CA VAL A 140 2.66 -9.77 1.69
C VAL A 140 3.52 -8.88 0.78
N THR A 141 2.91 -8.22 -0.20
CA THR A 141 3.57 -7.22 -1.05
C THR A 141 3.91 -5.98 -0.25
N ASP A 142 2.92 -5.40 0.45
CA ASP A 142 3.06 -4.18 1.24
C ASP A 142 4.13 -4.33 2.35
N HIS A 143 4.15 -5.51 2.99
CA HIS A 143 5.14 -5.87 3.99
C HIS A 143 6.55 -5.90 3.40
N ALA A 144 6.73 -6.57 2.26
CA ALA A 144 8.02 -6.71 1.62
C ALA A 144 8.53 -5.37 1.04
N ILE A 145 7.64 -4.52 0.52
CA ILE A 145 7.95 -3.13 0.17
C ILE A 145 8.47 -2.39 1.39
N SER A 146 7.74 -2.41 2.50
CA SER A 146 8.14 -1.73 3.74
C SER A 146 9.48 -2.22 4.26
N ALA A 147 9.69 -3.53 4.32
CA ALA A 147 10.96 -4.13 4.72
C ALA A 147 12.12 -3.70 3.82
N THR A 148 11.89 -3.66 2.49
CA THR A 148 12.86 -3.21 1.48
C THR A 148 13.21 -1.74 1.65
N MET A 149 12.23 -0.87 1.92
CA MET A 149 12.47 0.56 2.15
C MET A 149 13.35 0.79 3.38
N TYR A 150 13.08 0.08 4.48
CA TYR A 150 13.92 0.15 5.68
C TYR A 150 15.35 -0.34 5.42
N ASP A 151 15.51 -1.45 4.70
CA ASP A 151 16.82 -1.98 4.33
C ASP A 151 17.58 -1.00 3.41
N ALA A 152 16.91 -0.40 2.44
CA ALA A 152 17.47 0.60 1.56
C ALA A 152 17.87 1.87 2.35
N ALA A 153 17.04 2.35 3.27
CA ALA A 153 17.37 3.50 4.11
C ALA A 153 18.63 3.23 4.95
N LYS A 154 18.78 2.01 5.48
CA LYS A 154 20.01 1.58 6.15
C LYS A 154 21.19 1.55 5.20
N LYS A 155 21.04 0.91 4.03
CA LYS A 155 22.08 0.74 3.00
C LYS A 155 22.62 2.07 2.49
N PHE A 156 21.76 3.04 2.21
CA PHE A 156 22.11 4.36 1.68
C PHE A 156 22.30 5.41 2.77
N ASN A 157 22.37 4.98 4.04
CA ASN A 157 22.64 5.82 5.20
C ASN A 157 21.73 7.05 5.35
N THR A 158 20.44 6.90 5.04
CA THR A 158 19.42 7.91 5.32
C THR A 158 18.46 7.42 6.41
N LYS A 159 17.72 8.36 6.97
CA LYS A 159 16.63 8.11 7.93
C LYS A 159 15.27 8.57 7.37
N TYR A 160 15.23 9.05 6.13
CA TYR A 160 14.04 9.58 5.50
C TYR A 160 13.58 8.62 4.39
N ILE A 161 12.37 8.10 4.54
CA ILE A 161 11.71 7.26 3.54
C ILE A 161 10.46 8.00 3.07
N PHE A 162 10.33 8.20 1.77
CA PHE A 162 9.18 8.80 1.13
C PHE A 162 8.36 7.73 0.41
N GLN A 163 7.02 7.81 0.53
CA GLN A 163 6.10 6.93 -0.18
C GLN A 163 4.90 7.69 -0.72
N GLY A 164 4.31 7.17 -1.80
CA GLY A 164 3.23 7.84 -2.57
C GLY A 164 1.85 7.81 -1.90
N HIS A 165 1.70 7.14 -0.76
CA HIS A 165 0.46 7.18 0.00
C HIS A 165 0.13 8.62 0.42
N ASN A 166 -1.16 8.96 0.36
CA ASN A 166 -1.64 10.31 0.61
C ASN A 166 -3.08 10.27 1.09
N GLN A 167 -3.44 11.25 1.90
CA GLN A 167 -4.78 11.35 2.45
C GLN A 167 -5.84 11.53 1.35
N SER A 168 -5.56 12.41 0.37
CA SER A 168 -6.54 12.88 -0.60
C SER A 168 -7.21 11.79 -1.44
N SER A 169 -6.60 10.61 -1.55
CA SER A 169 -7.07 9.57 -2.46
C SER A 169 -7.11 8.17 -1.88
N GLU A 170 -6.78 7.99 -0.61
CA GLU A 170 -6.53 6.68 -0.01
C GLU A 170 -6.77 6.62 1.51
N PHE A 171 -7.31 7.67 2.13
CA PHE A 171 -7.53 7.73 3.58
C PHE A 171 -8.59 6.75 4.07
N ILE A 172 -9.68 6.60 3.32
CA ILE A 172 -10.81 5.75 3.72
C ILE A 172 -10.46 4.32 3.32
N LEU A 173 -10.22 3.47 4.32
CA LEU A 173 -10.09 2.03 4.14
C LEU A 173 -10.57 1.32 5.42
N PRO A 174 -11.72 0.61 5.38
CA PRO A 174 -12.23 -0.08 6.55
C PRO A 174 -11.24 -1.08 7.17
N GLU A 175 -11.15 -1.08 8.50
CA GLU A 175 -10.30 -2.02 9.24
C GLU A 175 -10.68 -3.48 8.96
N ALA A 176 -11.97 -3.76 8.70
CA ALA A 176 -12.45 -5.10 8.37
C ALA A 176 -11.92 -5.63 7.03
N TRP A 177 -11.38 -4.76 6.16
CA TRP A 177 -10.91 -5.13 4.82
C TRP A 177 -9.40 -5.39 4.76
N ILE A 178 -8.68 -5.11 5.84
CA ILE A 178 -7.22 -5.15 5.89
C ILE A 178 -6.74 -5.92 7.11
N HIS A 179 -5.48 -6.35 7.04
CA HIS A 179 -4.74 -6.80 8.21
C HIS A 179 -3.55 -5.89 8.47
N TRP A 180 -2.99 -5.97 9.67
CA TRP A 180 -1.84 -5.15 10.02
C TRP A 180 -0.62 -5.48 9.15
N LYS A 181 -0.18 -4.49 8.35
CA LYS A 181 0.86 -4.64 7.32
C LYS A 181 2.21 -5.12 7.82
N ASN A 182 2.57 -4.80 9.06
CA ASN A 182 3.86 -5.18 9.67
C ASN A 182 3.79 -6.47 10.51
N ASP A 183 2.75 -7.29 10.33
CA ASP A 183 2.60 -8.54 11.07
C ASP A 183 3.42 -9.71 10.48
N ALA A 184 4.75 -9.60 10.58
CA ALA A 184 5.66 -10.66 10.14
C ALA A 184 5.42 -12.02 10.85
N LEU A 185 4.77 -12.02 12.02
CA LEU A 185 4.41 -13.26 12.70
C LEU A 185 3.24 -13.95 11.99
N ASN A 186 2.21 -13.21 11.60
CA ASN A 186 1.08 -13.73 10.82
C ASN A 186 1.51 -14.27 9.46
N ILE A 187 2.33 -13.51 8.73
CA ILE A 187 2.89 -13.93 7.45
C ILE A 187 3.62 -15.27 7.59
N LYS A 188 4.51 -15.39 8.59
CA LYS A 188 5.23 -16.64 8.86
C LYS A 188 4.31 -17.78 9.31
N SER A 189 3.27 -17.48 10.08
CA SER A 189 2.33 -18.48 10.59
C SER A 189 1.49 -19.10 9.47
N ILE A 190 0.97 -18.27 8.56
CA ILE A 190 0.22 -18.72 7.39
C ILE A 190 1.13 -19.54 6.47
N HIS A 191 2.30 -19.00 6.14
CA HIS A 191 3.27 -19.68 5.30
C HIS A 191 3.73 -21.02 5.91
N LYS A 192 3.95 -21.10 7.23
CA LYS A 192 4.30 -22.37 7.90
C LYS A 192 3.22 -23.44 7.72
N LYS A 193 1.94 -23.07 7.62
CA LYS A 193 0.83 -24.02 7.50
C LYS A 193 0.62 -24.49 6.06
N TYR A 194 0.78 -23.61 5.07
CA TYR A 194 0.39 -23.89 3.68
C TYR A 194 1.53 -23.85 2.66
N GLY A 195 2.67 -23.28 3.04
CA GLY A 195 3.85 -23.12 2.20
C GLY A 195 4.69 -24.38 2.13
N SER A 196 5.46 -24.47 1.07
CA SER A 196 6.34 -25.60 0.74
C SER A 196 7.78 -25.17 0.47
N VAL A 197 8.04 -23.88 0.25
CA VAL A 197 9.35 -23.31 -0.06
C VAL A 197 9.87 -22.52 1.13
N SER A 198 11.17 -22.60 1.43
CA SER A 198 11.74 -21.79 2.53
C SER A 198 11.89 -20.32 2.11
N LEU A 199 11.28 -19.40 2.85
CA LEU A 199 11.46 -17.94 2.68
C LEU A 199 12.83 -17.47 3.21
N LYS A 200 13.88 -17.57 2.40
CA LYS A 200 15.26 -17.22 2.79
C LYS A 200 15.61 -15.78 2.48
N THR A 201 15.14 -15.28 1.34
CA THR A 201 15.53 -13.97 0.81
C THR A 201 14.44 -12.93 1.02
N LEU A 202 13.17 -13.34 1.13
CA LEU A 202 12.04 -12.44 1.32
C LEU A 202 12.32 -11.35 2.38
N PRO A 203 12.24 -10.06 2.02
CA PRO A 203 12.37 -8.96 2.97
C PRO A 203 11.26 -9.02 4.03
N LEU A 204 11.66 -9.20 5.28
CA LEU A 204 10.73 -9.24 6.42
C LEU A 204 11.07 -8.15 7.44
N LEU A 205 10.05 -7.41 7.84
CA LEU A 205 10.09 -6.43 8.90
C LEU A 205 9.60 -7.07 10.20
N THR A 206 10.52 -7.70 10.93
CA THR A 206 10.22 -8.22 12.27
C THR A 206 10.08 -7.08 13.28
N PHE A 207 9.38 -7.33 14.40
CA PHE A 207 9.23 -6.37 15.50
C PHE A 207 10.58 -5.76 15.95
N PHE A 208 11.62 -6.58 16.11
CA PHE A 208 12.94 -6.08 16.51
C PHE A 208 13.61 -5.22 15.44
N LYS A 209 13.43 -5.56 14.16
CA LYS A 209 13.94 -4.76 13.05
C LYS A 209 13.24 -3.41 12.98
N GLU A 210 11.91 -3.41 13.07
CA GLU A 210 11.10 -2.19 13.15
C GLU A 210 11.50 -1.33 14.35
N TYR A 211 11.59 -1.92 15.54
CA TYR A 211 12.05 -1.25 16.75
C TYR A 211 13.45 -0.64 16.59
N TYR A 212 14.38 -1.37 15.97
CA TYR A 212 15.72 -0.87 15.68
C TYR A 212 15.68 0.39 14.80
N HIS A 213 14.89 0.36 13.73
CA HIS A 213 14.74 1.49 12.83
C HIS A 213 14.10 2.70 13.50
N LEU A 214 13.03 2.50 14.26
CA LEU A 214 12.29 3.57 14.91
C LEU A 214 13.08 4.21 16.07
N LYS A 215 13.70 3.41 16.93
CA LYS A 215 14.35 3.92 18.16
C LYS A 215 15.81 4.33 17.97
N TYR A 216 16.59 3.55 17.23
CA TYR A 216 18.03 3.80 17.12
C TYR A 216 18.38 4.58 15.86
N ARG A 217 17.89 4.14 14.69
CA ARG A 217 18.13 4.89 13.44
C ARG A 217 17.25 6.12 13.28
N LYS A 218 16.15 6.19 14.03
CA LYS A 218 15.12 7.23 13.88
C LYS A 218 14.67 7.36 12.43
N THR A 219 14.50 6.21 11.76
CA THR A 219 14.03 6.14 10.38
C THR A 219 12.53 6.44 10.35
N ASN A 220 12.12 7.43 9.57
CA ASN A 220 10.74 7.89 9.50
C ASN A 220 10.20 7.82 8.07
N TYR A 221 8.95 7.42 7.96
CA TYR A 221 8.16 7.59 6.76
C TYR A 221 7.63 9.02 6.68
N ILE A 222 7.64 9.58 5.47
CA ILE A 222 7.14 10.91 5.16
C ILE A 222 6.21 10.81 3.96
N TYR A 223 5.02 11.36 4.12
CA TYR A 223 3.99 11.47 3.08
C TYR A 223 4.02 12.88 2.50
N LEU A 224 4.97 13.16 1.59
CA LEU A 224 5.18 14.52 1.07
C LEU A 224 3.93 15.09 0.39
N LEU A 225 3.11 14.23 -0.21
CA LEU A 225 1.88 14.63 -0.90
C LEU A 225 0.86 15.26 0.06
N ASP A 226 0.94 14.98 1.36
CA ASP A 226 0.09 15.62 2.38
C ASP A 226 0.59 17.04 2.74
N TYR A 227 1.86 17.37 2.44
CA TYR A 227 2.44 18.72 2.65
C TYR A 227 2.13 19.69 1.50
N ILE A 228 1.53 19.21 0.42
CA ILE A 228 1.22 20.01 -0.77
C ILE A 228 -0.25 19.88 -1.11
N ASP A 229 -0.75 20.77 -1.97
CA ASP A 229 -2.08 20.62 -2.55
C ASP A 229 -2.02 19.61 -3.70
N TYR A 230 -2.13 18.32 -3.35
CA TYR A 230 -2.04 17.25 -4.33
C TYR A 230 -3.36 17.09 -5.08
N ASN A 231 -3.33 17.37 -6.39
CA ASN A 231 -4.42 17.09 -7.31
C ASN A 231 -4.01 16.03 -8.32
N LYS A 232 -4.79 14.95 -8.43
CA LYS A 232 -4.47 13.83 -9.33
C LYS A 232 -4.48 14.20 -10.81
N LYS A 233 -5.46 15.00 -11.25
CA LYS A 233 -5.60 15.40 -12.66
C LYS A 233 -4.42 16.28 -13.09
N GLU A 234 -4.01 17.20 -12.23
CA GLU A 234 -2.82 18.04 -12.46
C GLU A 234 -1.54 17.20 -12.50
N ALA A 235 -1.36 16.28 -11.54
CA ALA A 235 -0.21 15.40 -11.49
C ALA A 235 -0.10 14.53 -12.75
N GLU A 236 -1.22 13.98 -13.23
CA GLU A 236 -1.27 13.20 -14.46
C GLU A 236 -0.87 14.02 -15.68
N LEU A 237 -1.41 15.25 -15.80
CA LEU A 237 -1.08 16.15 -16.90
C LEU A 237 0.42 16.46 -16.96
N ILE A 238 0.99 16.90 -15.83
CA ILE A 238 2.42 17.20 -15.71
C ILE A 238 3.27 15.98 -16.09
N LEU A 239 2.96 14.81 -15.52
CA LEU A 239 3.73 13.60 -15.76
C LEU A 239 3.65 13.13 -17.21
N LYS A 240 2.48 13.26 -17.83
CA LYS A 240 2.28 12.92 -19.25
C LYS A 240 3.06 13.86 -20.15
N GLU A 241 2.95 15.18 -19.94
CA GLU A 241 3.55 16.19 -20.81
C GLU A 241 5.07 16.27 -20.67
N GLU A 242 5.58 16.32 -19.43
CA GLU A 242 7.01 16.48 -19.18
C GLU A 242 7.76 15.14 -19.29
N PHE A 243 7.16 14.05 -18.83
CA PHE A 243 7.85 12.77 -18.65
C PHE A 243 7.41 11.69 -19.64
N GLY A 244 6.28 11.84 -20.32
CA GLY A 244 5.73 10.80 -21.20
C GLY A 244 5.12 9.65 -20.42
N TRP A 245 4.70 9.90 -19.18
CA TRP A 245 4.05 8.90 -18.32
C TRP A 245 2.79 8.38 -18.99
N LYS A 246 2.61 7.06 -18.94
CA LYS A 246 1.47 6.36 -19.52
C LYS A 246 0.48 5.96 -18.44
N ASN A 247 -0.77 6.31 -18.66
CA ASN A 247 -1.87 5.82 -17.84
C ASN A 247 -2.04 4.31 -18.03
N TYR A 248 -2.14 3.58 -16.92
CA TYR A 248 -2.25 2.12 -16.86
C TYR A 248 -3.59 1.66 -16.27
N GLY A 249 -4.55 2.58 -16.10
CA GLY A 249 -5.90 2.31 -15.62
C GLY A 249 -6.15 2.81 -14.19
N ALA A 250 -6.88 2.02 -13.42
CA ALA A 250 -7.30 2.36 -12.07
C ALA A 250 -6.16 2.35 -11.04
N LYS A 251 -6.45 2.81 -9.82
CA LYS A 251 -5.47 2.87 -8.73
C LYS A 251 -4.91 1.48 -8.40
N HIS A 252 -3.58 1.39 -8.28
CA HIS A 252 -2.81 0.16 -8.06
C HIS A 252 -2.75 -0.84 -9.23
N ASN A 253 -3.26 -0.48 -10.42
CA ASN A 253 -3.16 -1.33 -11.60
C ASN A 253 -1.72 -1.44 -12.17
N GLU A 254 -0.73 -0.81 -11.53
CA GLU A 254 0.68 -1.04 -11.87
C GLU A 254 1.12 -2.50 -11.66
N SER A 255 0.43 -3.25 -10.78
CA SER A 255 0.64 -4.66 -10.47
C SER A 255 -0.53 -5.50 -10.99
N ILE A 256 -0.23 -6.48 -11.84
CA ILE A 256 -1.25 -7.36 -12.44
C ILE A 256 -1.97 -8.18 -11.36
N PHE A 257 -1.23 -8.67 -10.36
CA PHE A 257 -1.83 -9.42 -9.25
C PHE A 257 -2.73 -8.53 -8.39
N THR A 258 -2.33 -7.29 -8.13
CA THR A 258 -3.14 -6.34 -7.35
C THR A 258 -4.41 -5.96 -8.07
N ARG A 259 -4.34 -5.74 -9.39
CA ARG A 259 -5.51 -5.52 -10.24
C ARG A 259 -6.47 -6.71 -10.19
N PHE A 260 -5.95 -7.93 -10.37
CA PHE A 260 -6.74 -9.15 -10.26
C PHE A 260 -7.38 -9.32 -8.87
N TYR A 261 -6.60 -9.10 -7.81
CA TYR A 261 -7.05 -9.24 -6.44
C TYR A 261 -8.17 -8.24 -6.11
N GLN A 262 -8.01 -6.97 -6.47
CA GLN A 262 -9.00 -5.93 -6.19
C GLN A 262 -10.26 -6.04 -7.05
N ASN A 263 -10.12 -6.44 -8.32
CA ASN A 263 -11.26 -6.49 -9.25
C ASN A 263 -11.97 -7.84 -9.28
N TYR A 264 -11.34 -8.94 -8.86
CA TYR A 264 -11.93 -10.28 -8.89
C TYR A 264 -12.03 -10.91 -7.50
N ILE A 265 -10.90 -11.10 -6.81
CA ILE A 265 -10.87 -11.88 -5.56
C ILE A 265 -11.68 -11.19 -4.46
N LEU A 266 -11.42 -9.90 -4.23
CA LEU A 266 -12.11 -9.10 -3.21
C LEU A 266 -13.63 -9.09 -3.42
N PRO A 267 -14.17 -8.74 -4.62
CA PRO A 267 -15.61 -8.71 -4.82
C PRO A 267 -16.26 -10.09 -4.80
N LYS A 268 -15.59 -11.14 -5.31
CA LYS A 268 -16.19 -12.47 -5.45
C LYS A 268 -16.16 -13.30 -4.17
N LYS A 269 -15.05 -13.29 -3.42
CA LYS A 269 -14.90 -14.10 -2.20
C LYS A 269 -15.28 -13.35 -0.93
N PHE A 270 -14.91 -12.07 -0.86
CA PHE A 270 -15.09 -11.26 0.34
C PHE A 270 -16.23 -10.24 0.22
N ASN A 271 -16.85 -10.14 -0.97
CA ASN A 271 -17.88 -9.15 -1.29
C ASN A 271 -17.38 -7.69 -1.12
N ILE A 272 -16.07 -7.48 -1.14
CA ILE A 272 -15.44 -6.16 -0.97
C ILE A 272 -15.20 -5.52 -2.34
N ASP A 273 -15.71 -4.30 -2.55
CA ASP A 273 -15.35 -3.47 -3.70
C ASP A 273 -14.51 -2.28 -3.22
N LYS A 274 -13.19 -2.39 -3.39
CA LYS A 274 -12.22 -1.39 -2.90
C LYS A 274 -12.39 -0.02 -3.58
N ARG A 275 -13.03 0.05 -4.75
CA ARG A 275 -13.34 1.31 -5.42
C ARG A 275 -14.23 2.19 -4.56
N LYS A 276 -15.15 1.60 -3.76
CA LYS A 276 -16.00 2.36 -2.84
C LYS A 276 -15.19 3.20 -1.85
N ALA A 277 -14.10 2.64 -1.32
CA ALA A 277 -13.18 3.32 -0.41
C ALA A 277 -12.42 4.45 -1.14
N HIS A 278 -11.75 4.13 -2.25
CA HIS A 278 -10.98 5.10 -3.02
C HIS A 278 -11.83 6.28 -3.53
N LEU A 279 -13.01 5.99 -4.10
CA LEU A 279 -13.93 7.01 -4.60
C LEU A 279 -14.49 7.85 -3.46
N SER A 280 -14.75 7.27 -2.29
CA SER A 280 -15.19 8.04 -1.11
C SER A 280 -14.11 9.03 -0.66
N SER A 281 -12.83 8.66 -0.66
CA SER A 281 -11.74 9.60 -0.37
C SER A 281 -11.62 10.73 -1.41
N LEU A 282 -11.88 10.44 -2.69
CA LEU A 282 -11.90 11.47 -3.73
C LEU A 282 -13.09 12.44 -3.58
N ILE A 283 -14.26 11.96 -3.13
CA ILE A 283 -15.39 12.82 -2.76
C ILE A 283 -15.03 13.68 -1.56
N CYS A 284 -14.48 13.09 -0.49
CA CYS A 284 -14.10 13.82 0.73
C CYS A 284 -13.04 14.90 0.47
N SER A 285 -12.19 14.72 -0.54
CA SER A 285 -11.20 15.71 -0.98
C SER A 285 -11.68 16.66 -2.09
N ASN A 286 -12.98 16.64 -2.44
CA ASN A 286 -13.59 17.47 -3.50
C ASN A 286 -12.97 17.28 -4.90
N GLN A 287 -12.41 16.11 -5.20
CA GLN A 287 -11.81 15.82 -6.50
C GLN A 287 -12.80 15.25 -7.53
N ILE A 288 -13.86 14.60 -7.05
CA ILE A 288 -14.99 14.08 -7.85
C ILE A 288 -16.31 14.30 -7.12
N THR A 289 -17.43 14.24 -7.85
CA THR A 289 -18.77 14.25 -7.24
C THR A 289 -19.24 12.85 -6.88
N ARG A 290 -20.30 12.78 -6.06
CA ARG A 290 -20.95 11.51 -5.70
C ARG A 290 -21.55 10.83 -6.92
N GLU A 291 -22.09 11.60 -7.86
CA GLU A 291 -22.69 11.12 -9.10
C GLU A 291 -21.64 10.47 -10.00
N GLU A 292 -20.47 11.11 -10.15
CA GLU A 292 -19.33 10.54 -10.89
C GLU A 292 -18.89 9.20 -10.27
N ALA A 293 -18.75 9.14 -8.95
CA ALA A 293 -18.39 7.91 -8.24
C ALA A 293 -19.44 6.79 -8.42
N LEU A 294 -20.73 7.12 -8.36
CA LEU A 294 -21.80 6.15 -8.54
C LEU A 294 -21.85 5.62 -9.99
N GLU A 295 -21.56 6.47 -10.97
CA GLU A 295 -21.46 6.05 -12.37
C GLU A 295 -20.34 5.04 -12.56
N GLU A 296 -19.16 5.28 -11.99
CA GLU A 296 -18.02 4.35 -12.05
C GLU A 296 -18.35 2.99 -11.42
N LEU A 297 -19.09 2.98 -10.31
CA LEU A 297 -19.49 1.78 -9.59
C LEU A 297 -20.55 0.93 -10.30
N LYS A 298 -21.26 1.47 -11.30
CA LYS A 298 -22.22 0.68 -12.12
C LYS A 298 -21.51 -0.46 -12.88
N THR A 299 -20.24 -0.26 -13.21
CA THR A 299 -19.44 -1.29 -13.89
C THR A 299 -19.04 -2.38 -12.90
N ARG A 300 -19.36 -3.64 -13.23
CA ARG A 300 -18.89 -4.80 -12.47
C ARG A 300 -17.44 -5.10 -12.81
N CYS A 301 -16.52 -4.73 -11.91
CA CYS A 301 -15.08 -4.87 -12.15
C CYS A 301 -14.63 -6.34 -12.35
N TRP A 302 -15.37 -7.33 -11.85
CA TRP A 302 -15.05 -8.75 -12.00
C TRP A 302 -15.52 -9.38 -13.33
N GLU A 303 -16.32 -8.70 -14.15
CA GLU A 303 -16.89 -9.25 -15.39
C GLU A 303 -16.23 -8.70 -16.67
N THR A 304 -15.22 -7.84 -16.53
CA THR A 304 -14.51 -7.23 -17.65
C THR A 304 -13.58 -8.23 -18.35
N ASP A 305 -13.27 -7.97 -19.62
CA ASP A 305 -12.32 -8.80 -20.36
C ASP A 305 -10.88 -8.67 -19.81
N GLU A 306 -10.50 -7.51 -19.27
CA GLU A 306 -9.22 -7.33 -18.57
C GLU A 306 -9.13 -8.27 -17.37
N THR A 307 -10.18 -8.35 -16.54
CA THR A 307 -10.18 -9.21 -15.36
C THR A 307 -10.13 -10.70 -15.73
N LYS A 308 -10.75 -11.11 -16.85
CA LYS A 308 -10.62 -12.49 -17.36
C LYS A 308 -9.20 -12.81 -17.82
N GLN A 309 -8.55 -11.87 -18.51
CA GLN A 309 -7.16 -12.00 -18.94
C GLN A 309 -6.21 -12.07 -17.74
N ASP A 310 -6.44 -11.21 -16.74
CA ASP A 310 -5.70 -11.21 -15.47
C ASP A 310 -5.86 -12.54 -14.73
N LYS A 311 -7.08 -13.09 -14.62
CA LYS A 311 -7.33 -14.42 -14.03
C LYS A 311 -6.47 -15.46 -14.75
N ALA A 312 -6.59 -15.57 -16.07
CA ALA A 312 -5.85 -16.55 -16.85
C ALA A 312 -4.32 -16.41 -16.69
N TYR A 313 -3.80 -15.18 -16.72
CA TYR A 313 -2.39 -14.90 -16.54
C TYR A 313 -1.90 -15.25 -15.13
N VAL A 314 -2.60 -14.79 -14.09
CA VAL A 314 -2.23 -15.00 -12.69
C VAL A 314 -2.25 -16.48 -12.35
N LEU A 315 -3.32 -17.22 -12.71
CA LEU A 315 -3.42 -18.65 -12.42
C LEU A 315 -2.30 -19.45 -13.13
N LYS A 316 -2.02 -19.12 -14.40
CA LYS A 316 -0.91 -19.72 -15.14
C LYS A 316 0.43 -19.46 -14.45
N LYS A 317 0.70 -18.22 -14.02
CA LYS A 317 1.97 -17.84 -13.38
C LYS A 317 2.13 -18.49 -12.01
N LEU A 318 1.04 -18.56 -11.24
CA LEU A 318 0.99 -19.27 -9.96
C LEU A 318 0.99 -20.80 -10.11
N GLY A 319 0.77 -21.33 -11.32
CA GLY A 319 0.75 -22.77 -11.58
C GLY A 319 -0.43 -23.49 -10.93
N VAL A 320 -1.59 -22.82 -10.84
CA VAL A 320 -2.83 -23.37 -10.28
C VAL A 320 -3.88 -23.52 -11.38
N SER A 321 -4.65 -24.61 -11.35
CA SER A 321 -5.76 -24.79 -12.28
C SER A 321 -6.95 -23.93 -11.89
N GLU A 322 -7.75 -23.53 -12.87
CA GLU A 322 -8.97 -22.75 -12.65
C GLU A 322 -9.94 -23.48 -11.69
N THR A 323 -10.11 -24.79 -11.84
CA THR A 323 -10.98 -25.59 -10.96
C THR A 323 -10.55 -25.54 -9.49
N ILE A 324 -9.24 -25.61 -9.21
CA ILE A 324 -8.73 -25.55 -7.82
C ILE A 324 -8.92 -24.14 -7.26
N PHE A 325 -8.61 -23.12 -8.05
CA PHE A 325 -8.76 -21.74 -7.62
C PHE A 325 -10.23 -21.38 -7.37
N ASP A 326 -11.14 -21.80 -8.25
CA ASP A 326 -12.58 -21.55 -8.09
C ASP A 326 -13.12 -22.27 -6.84
N ALA A 327 -12.63 -23.48 -6.53
CA ALA A 327 -12.96 -24.14 -5.26
C ALA A 327 -12.55 -23.30 -4.03
N TRP A 328 -11.34 -22.72 -4.02
CA TRP A 328 -10.92 -21.82 -2.94
C TRP A 328 -11.75 -20.54 -2.86
N MET A 329 -12.24 -20.04 -4.00
CA MET A 329 -13.10 -18.84 -4.04
C MET A 329 -14.47 -19.08 -3.39
N GLU A 330 -15.01 -20.30 -3.47
CA GLU A 330 -16.30 -20.68 -2.87
C GLU A 330 -16.20 -21.05 -1.37
N GLU A 331 -14.98 -21.29 -0.86
CA GLU A 331 -14.78 -21.54 0.58
C GLU A 331 -15.08 -20.28 1.42
N THR A 332 -15.58 -20.49 2.64
CA THR A 332 -15.83 -19.40 3.58
C THR A 332 -14.53 -18.66 3.95
N PRO A 333 -14.53 -17.32 3.97
CA PRO A 333 -13.39 -16.53 4.45
C PRO A 333 -12.92 -16.93 5.86
N VAL A 334 -11.60 -16.89 6.07
CA VAL A 334 -10.96 -17.23 7.36
C VAL A 334 -10.37 -15.96 7.97
N SER A 335 -10.37 -15.86 9.31
CA SER A 335 -9.77 -14.69 9.98
C SER A 335 -8.25 -14.81 10.02
N HIS A 336 -7.53 -13.69 9.83
CA HIS A 336 -6.10 -13.64 10.14
C HIS A 336 -5.78 -14.04 11.58
N LEU A 337 -6.71 -13.80 12.51
CA LEU A 337 -6.52 -14.08 13.94
C LEU A 337 -6.61 -15.57 14.27
N ASP A 338 -7.03 -16.41 13.32
CA ASP A 338 -6.94 -17.88 13.42
C ASP A 338 -5.49 -18.38 13.26
N PHE A 339 -4.58 -17.50 12.85
CA PHE A 339 -3.15 -17.73 12.76
C PHE A 339 -2.41 -16.93 13.84
N ALA A 340 -1.20 -17.38 14.19
CA ALA A 340 -0.39 -16.64 15.17
C ALA A 340 -0.08 -15.25 14.62
N SER A 341 -0.40 -14.21 15.38
CA SER A 341 -0.28 -12.81 14.98
C SER A 341 0.31 -12.03 16.16
N TYR A 342 1.00 -10.94 15.87
CA TYR A 342 1.41 -10.03 16.94
C TYR A 342 0.20 -9.45 17.69
N LEU A 343 -0.95 -9.27 17.03
CA LEU A 343 -2.19 -8.80 17.65
C LEU A 343 -2.72 -9.82 18.67
N THR A 344 -2.77 -11.11 18.30
CA THR A 344 -3.22 -12.16 19.20
C THR A 344 -2.24 -12.39 20.35
N ARG A 345 -0.93 -12.35 20.11
CA ARG A 345 0.08 -12.46 21.17
C ARG A 345 0.06 -11.28 22.13
N HIS A 346 -0.08 -10.05 21.62
CA HIS A 346 -0.21 -8.87 22.47
C HIS A 346 -1.41 -8.99 23.41
N ASN A 347 -2.57 -9.37 22.87
CA ASN A 347 -3.78 -9.57 23.65
C ASN A 347 -3.63 -10.70 24.69
N GLN A 348 -2.93 -11.79 24.36
CA GLN A 348 -2.62 -12.87 25.30
C GLN A 348 -1.71 -12.38 26.43
N ILE A 349 -0.66 -11.61 26.14
CA ILE A 349 0.25 -11.05 27.15
C ILE A 349 -0.50 -10.07 28.05
N ILE A 350 -1.27 -9.13 27.49
CA ILE A 350 -2.06 -8.16 28.25
C ILE A 350 -3.09 -8.86 29.13
N THR A 351 -3.80 -9.86 28.61
CA THR A 351 -4.76 -10.66 29.38
C THR A 351 -4.07 -11.43 30.52
N ALA A 352 -2.91 -12.03 30.26
CA ALA A 352 -2.13 -12.72 31.29
C ALA A 352 -1.65 -11.76 32.39
N LEU A 353 -1.18 -10.57 32.03
CA LEU A 353 -0.78 -9.52 32.98
C LEU A 353 -1.98 -9.01 33.79
N LYS A 354 -3.13 -8.78 33.17
CA LYS A 354 -4.37 -8.40 33.87
C LYS A 354 -4.82 -9.46 34.87
N LYS A 355 -4.69 -10.76 34.55
CA LYS A 355 -4.96 -11.88 35.48
C LYS A 355 -3.98 -11.95 36.66
N LEU A 356 -2.72 -11.53 36.45
CA LEU A 356 -1.71 -11.45 37.50
C LEU A 356 -1.92 -10.25 38.43
N ILE A 357 -2.35 -9.11 37.87
CA ILE A 357 -2.57 -7.86 38.61
C ILE A 357 -3.93 -7.86 39.33
N GLY A 358 -4.98 -8.42 38.72
CA GLY A 358 -6.31 -8.56 39.32
C GLY A 358 -6.44 -9.69 40.35
N LYS A 359 -5.33 -10.34 40.74
CA LYS A 359 -5.24 -11.34 41.82
C LYS A 359 -4.55 -10.79 43.09
N ARG A 360 -4.41 -9.48 43.22
CA ARG A 360 -3.92 -8.81 44.43
C ARG A 360 -5.01 -8.00 45.10
#